data_AF-A0A1Z9BTS4-F1
#
_entry.id   AF-A0A1Z9BTS4-F1
#
_cell.length_a   1.000
_cell.length_b   1.000
_cell.length_c   1.000
_cell.angle_alpha   90.00
_cell.angle_beta   90.00
_cell.angle_gamma   90.00
#
_symmetry.space_group_name_H-M   'P 1'
#
loop_
_entity.id
_entity.type
_entity.pdbx_description
1 polymer ?
#
loop_
_entity_poly.entity_id
_entity_poly.type
_entity_poly.pdbx_seq_one_letter_code
_entity_poly.pdbx_strand_id
1 'polypeptide(L)'
;MGLRWAVDPSGAAEGLGMPLMTGLAQSSQVGDVGGLFLSLGLMILFALVSGRAIWFQAAALLLLNIAIFRLLAWSLHGAALAAQMIGVEIVIALLLTGGARRLSEDA
;
A
#
# COMPACT_ATOMS: atom_id res chain seq x y z
N MET A 1 9.22 4.74 2.15
CA MET A 1 7.90 5.23 2.59
C MET A 1 7.50 4.69 3.96
N GLY A 2 7.41 3.37 4.20
CA GLY A 2 6.96 2.82 5.50
C GLY A 2 7.76 3.29 6.72
N LEU A 3 9.07 3.04 6.76
CA LEU A 3 9.92 3.50 7.89
C LEU A 3 9.99 5.02 8.03
N ARG A 4 9.79 5.78 6.94
CA ARG A 4 9.82 7.25 6.99
C ARG A 4 8.70 7.79 7.87
N TRP A 5 7.53 7.16 7.90
CA TRP A 5 6.44 7.54 8.81
C TRP A 5 6.82 7.48 10.29
N ALA A 6 7.79 6.65 10.69
CA ALA A 6 8.23 6.56 12.08
C ALA A 6 9.27 7.62 12.46
N VAL A 7 10.05 8.13 11.50
CA VAL A 7 11.21 9.01 11.76
C VAL A 7 11.02 10.45 11.25
N ASP A 8 10.24 10.63 10.19
CA ASP A 8 9.87 11.92 9.58
C ASP A 8 8.41 11.83 9.05
N PRO A 9 7.41 11.86 9.94
CA PRO A 9 6.00 11.83 9.55
C PRO A 9 5.59 12.98 8.64
N SER A 10 6.18 14.16 8.86
CA SER A 10 5.93 15.38 8.07
C SER A 10 6.26 15.18 6.60
N GLY A 11 7.50 14.78 6.31
CA GLY A 11 7.92 14.58 4.94
C GLY A 11 7.31 13.31 4.31
N ALA A 12 6.91 12.32 5.11
CA ALA A 12 6.15 11.18 4.62
C ALA A 12 4.73 11.56 4.16
N ALA A 13 4.02 12.38 4.94
CA ALA A 13 2.69 12.88 4.59
C ALA A 13 2.76 13.79 3.35
N GLU A 14 3.70 14.73 3.32
CA GLU A 14 3.93 15.64 2.19
C GLU A 14 4.21 14.87 0.89
N GLY A 15 5.04 13.82 0.96
CA GLY A 15 5.35 12.97 -0.18
C GLY A 15 4.15 12.20 -0.76
N LEU A 16 3.03 12.13 -0.02
CA LEU A 16 1.77 11.55 -0.47
C LEU A 16 0.68 12.61 -0.76
N GLY A 17 1.04 13.90 -0.73
CA GLY A 17 0.09 15.00 -0.88
C GLY A 17 -0.93 15.09 0.27
N MET A 18 -0.58 14.56 1.44
CA MET A 18 -1.43 14.58 2.62
C MET A 18 -0.94 15.64 3.61
N PRO A 19 -1.83 16.40 4.27
CA PRO A 19 -1.44 17.14 5.45
C PRO A 19 -1.09 16.16 6.59
N LEU A 20 -0.09 16.51 7.39
CA LEU A 20 0.16 15.82 8.65
C LEU A 20 -0.95 16.20 9.64
N MET A 21 -1.67 15.20 10.14
CA MET A 21 -2.72 15.39 11.13
C MET A 21 -2.13 15.68 12.52
N THR A 22 -2.98 16.05 13.48
CA THR A 22 -2.57 16.38 14.85
C THR A 22 -3.25 15.51 15.90
N GLY A 23 -2.61 15.32 17.05
CA GLY A 23 -3.19 14.60 18.19
C GLY A 23 -3.45 13.12 17.88
N LEU A 24 -4.62 12.61 18.28
CA LEU A 24 -4.96 11.19 18.05
C LEU A 24 -4.97 10.82 16.56
N ALA A 25 -5.46 11.71 15.71
CA ALA A 25 -5.50 11.47 14.27
C ALA A 25 -4.10 11.34 13.66
N GLN A 26 -3.10 12.05 14.22
CA GLN A 26 -1.70 11.87 13.83
C GLN A 26 -1.20 10.47 14.16
N SER A 27 -1.53 9.97 15.36
CA SER A 27 -1.16 8.61 15.78
C SER A 27 -1.74 7.57 14.83
N SER A 28 -3.04 7.67 14.51
CA SER A 28 -3.69 6.81 13.52
C SER A 28 -3.05 6.94 12.15
N GLN A 29 -2.82 8.16 11.65
CA GLN A 29 -2.22 8.38 10.34
C GLN A 29 -0.82 7.74 10.23
N VAL A 30 0.04 7.94 11.24
CA VAL A 30 1.39 7.36 11.28
C VAL A 30 1.34 5.84 11.35
N GLY A 31 0.50 5.29 12.25
CA GLY A 31 0.35 3.85 12.42
C GLY A 31 -0.21 3.17 11.18
N ASP A 32 -1.32 3.68 10.66
CA ASP A 32 -2.06 3.07 9.57
C ASP A 32 -1.29 3.18 8.25
N VAL A 33 -0.82 4.38 7.88
CA VAL A 33 -0.12 4.58 6.60
C VAL A 33 1.30 4.03 6.67
N GLY A 34 2.02 4.24 7.77
CA GLY A 34 3.34 3.67 7.99
C GLY A 34 3.32 2.14 7.97
N GLY A 35 2.39 1.55 8.72
CA GLY A 35 2.15 0.11 8.77
C GLY A 35 1.77 -0.48 7.43
N LEU A 36 0.92 0.19 6.65
CA LEU A 36 0.53 -0.22 5.30
C LEU A 36 1.74 -0.34 4.36
N PHE A 37 2.57 0.70 4.25
CA PHE A 37 3.73 0.67 3.36
C PHE A 37 4.82 -0.28 3.84
N LEU A 38 5.05 -0.36 5.15
CA LEU A 38 6.04 -1.28 5.71
C LEU A 38 5.61 -2.74 5.48
N SER A 39 4.35 -3.07 5.77
CA SER A 39 3.81 -4.41 5.56
C SER A 39 3.82 -4.79 4.09
N LEU A 40 3.45 -3.87 3.19
CA LEU A 40 3.53 -4.11 1.74
C LEU A 40 4.95 -4.51 1.31
N GLY A 41 5.96 -3.75 1.75
CA GLY A 41 7.36 -4.05 1.46
C GLY A 41 7.80 -5.39 2.05
N LEU A 42 7.43 -5.68 3.29
CA LEU A 42 7.76 -6.94 3.96
C LEU A 42 7.10 -8.15 3.29
N MET A 43 5.85 -8.05 2.86
CA MET A 43 5.18 -9.13 2.11
C MET A 43 5.92 -9.42 0.80
N ILE A 44 6.31 -8.40 0.03
CA ILE A 44 7.09 -8.58 -1.19
C ILE A 44 8.44 -9.25 -0.88
N LEU A 45 9.16 -8.79 0.16
CA LEU A 45 10.42 -9.39 0.58
C LEU A 45 10.26 -10.85 1.03
N PHE A 46 9.22 -11.16 1.80
CA PHE A 46 8.94 -12.53 2.23
C PHE A 46 8.59 -13.44 1.04
N ALA A 47 7.88 -12.93 0.03
CA ALA A 47 7.66 -13.70 -1.20
C ALA A 47 8.98 -14.08 -1.87
N LEU A 48 9.89 -13.11 -2.02
CA LEU A 48 11.19 -13.29 -2.66
C LEU A 48 12.12 -14.24 -1.87
N VAL A 49 12.18 -14.09 -0.55
CA VAL A 49 13.07 -14.90 0.30
C VAL A 49 12.52 -16.32 0.49
N SER A 50 11.21 -16.47 0.66
CA SER A 50 10.61 -17.79 0.94
C SER A 50 10.20 -18.56 -0.31
N GLY A 51 10.17 -17.93 -1.49
CA GLY A 51 9.62 -18.53 -2.71
C GLY A 51 8.10 -18.78 -2.66
N ARG A 52 7.39 -18.30 -1.63
CA ARG A 52 5.96 -18.59 -1.43
C ARG A 52 5.09 -17.51 -2.07
N ALA A 53 4.37 -17.89 -3.12
CA ALA A 53 3.47 -17.02 -3.88
C ALA A 53 2.39 -16.31 -3.04
N ILE A 54 1.98 -16.90 -1.91
CA ILE A 54 0.95 -16.33 -1.00
C ILE A 54 1.28 -14.91 -0.54
N TRP A 55 2.56 -14.59 -0.37
CA TRP A 55 2.98 -13.27 0.08
C TRP A 55 2.82 -12.19 -1.01
N PHE A 56 3.07 -12.54 -2.28
CA PHE A 56 2.73 -11.65 -3.41
C PHE A 56 1.22 -11.50 -3.57
N GLN A 57 0.45 -12.57 -3.37
CA GLN A 57 -1.01 -12.53 -3.42
C GLN A 57 -1.58 -11.62 -2.31
N ALA A 58 -1.04 -11.70 -1.09
CA ALA A 58 -1.45 -10.84 0.02
C ALA A 58 -1.13 -9.36 -0.26
N ALA A 59 0.05 -9.06 -0.80
CA ALA A 59 0.43 -7.71 -1.21
C ALA A 59 -0.46 -7.17 -2.34
N ALA A 60 -0.79 -7.99 -3.34
CA ALA A 60 -1.71 -7.61 -4.41
C ALA A 60 -3.12 -7.35 -3.89
N LEU A 61 -3.64 -8.21 -3.01
CA LEU A 61 -4.95 -8.06 -2.39
C LEU A 61 -5.04 -6.76 -1.59
N LEU A 62 -3.99 -6.41 -0.83
CA LEU A 62 -3.91 -5.16 -0.09
C LEU A 62 -4.02 -3.95 -1.04
N LEU A 63 -3.23 -3.91 -2.11
CA LEU A 63 -3.24 -2.81 -3.09
C LEU A 63 -4.60 -2.66 -3.79
N LEU A 64 -5.22 -3.76 -4.20
CA LEU A 64 -6.55 -3.73 -4.82
C LEU A 64 -7.62 -3.21 -3.86
N ASN A 65 -7.57 -3.59 -2.59
CA ASN A 65 -8.47 -3.04 -1.59
C ASN A 65 -8.25 -1.54 -1.42
N ILE A 66 -7.01 -1.06 -1.34
CA ILE A 66 -6.73 0.38 -1.24
C ILE A 66 -7.32 1.13 -2.44
N ALA A 67 -7.14 0.62 -3.66
CA ALA A 67 -7.73 1.21 -4.85
C ALA A 67 -9.27 1.28 -4.78
N ILE A 68 -9.92 0.20 -4.31
CA ILE A 68 -11.37 0.16 -4.09
C ILE A 68 -11.79 1.23 -3.06
N PHE A 69 -11.12 1.31 -1.91
CA PHE A 69 -11.45 2.30 -0.88
C PHE A 69 -11.23 3.75 -1.36
N ARG A 70 -10.25 4.01 -2.23
CA ARG A 70 -10.09 5.33 -2.88
C ARG A 70 -11.25 5.66 -3.81
N LEU A 71 -11.72 4.68 -4.60
CA LEU A 71 -12.89 4.85 -5.46
C LEU A 71 -14.16 5.09 -4.63
N LEU A 72 -14.32 4.39 -3.51
CA LEU A 72 -15.43 4.61 -2.56
C LEU A 72 -15.35 6.00 -1.92
N ALA A 73 -14.16 6.43 -1.48
CA ALA A 73 -13.96 7.76 -0.93
C ALA A 73 -14.34 8.87 -1.93
N TRP A 74 -13.94 8.73 -3.18
CA TRP A 74 -14.30 9.66 -4.25
C TRP A 74 -15.81 9.64 -4.56
N SER A 75 -16.40 8.46 -4.71
CA SER A 75 -17.79 8.32 -5.14
C SER A 75 -18.84 8.54 -4.05
N LEU A 76 -18.52 8.27 -2.77
CA LEU A 76 -19.48 8.30 -1.67
C LEU A 76 -19.21 9.40 -0.63
N HIS A 77 -17.98 9.92 -0.55
CA HIS A 77 -17.55 10.83 0.54
C HIS A 77 -16.99 12.17 0.05
N GLY A 78 -17.08 12.47 -1.26
CA GLY A 78 -16.67 13.75 -1.84
C GLY A 78 -15.15 13.98 -1.84
N ALA A 79 -14.35 12.93 -1.73
CA ALA A 79 -12.90 13.04 -1.83
C ALA A 79 -12.44 13.34 -3.27
N ALA A 80 -11.25 13.90 -3.44
CA ALA A 80 -10.65 14.06 -4.77
C ALA A 80 -10.30 12.70 -5.39
N LEU A 81 -10.45 12.57 -6.71
CA LEU A 81 -10.06 11.34 -7.41
C LEU A 81 -8.54 11.19 -7.44
N ALA A 82 -8.02 10.22 -6.69
CA ALA A 82 -6.60 9.90 -6.63
C ALA A 82 -6.16 9.01 -7.82
N ALA A 83 -6.45 9.41 -9.06
CA ALA A 83 -6.29 8.59 -10.26
C ALA A 83 -4.87 8.04 -10.45
N GLN A 84 -3.84 8.86 -10.20
CA GLN A 84 -2.44 8.44 -10.29
C GLN A 84 -2.11 7.33 -9.29
N MET A 85 -2.57 7.46 -8.03
CA MET A 85 -2.32 6.46 -6.99
C MET A 85 -3.04 5.15 -7.31
N ILE A 86 -4.31 5.23 -7.73
CA ILE A 86 -5.10 4.07 -8.16
C ILE A 86 -4.40 3.34 -9.32
N GLY A 87 -3.90 4.08 -10.30
CA GLY A 87 -3.15 3.50 -11.42
C GLY A 87 -1.92 2.72 -10.96
N VAL A 88 -1.11 3.30 -10.06
CA VAL A 88 0.06 2.62 -9.48
C VAL A 88 -0.34 1.37 -8.70
N GLU A 89 -1.38 1.45 -7.87
CA GLU A 89 -1.89 0.33 -7.08
C GLU A 89 -2.31 -0.85 -7.98
N ILE A 90 -3.06 -0.58 -9.06
CA ILE A 90 -3.48 -1.60 -10.02
C ILE A 90 -2.28 -2.21 -10.75
N VAL A 91 -1.36 -1.38 -11.27
CA VAL A 91 -0.19 -1.86 -12.01
C VAL A 91 0.67 -2.77 -11.13
N ILE A 92 0.97 -2.34 -9.90
CA ILE A 92 1.78 -3.14 -8.98
C ILE A 92 1.01 -4.41 -8.58
N ALA A 93 -0.30 -4.36 -8.30
CA ALA A 93 -1.07 -5.55 -7.98
C ALA A 93 -1.06 -6.60 -9.12
N LEU A 94 -1.15 -6.16 -10.38
CA LEU A 94 -1.05 -7.04 -11.54
C LEU A 94 0.35 -7.65 -11.66
N LEU A 95 1.41 -6.86 -11.46
CA LEU A 95 2.79 -7.35 -11.44
C LEU A 95 3.00 -8.41 -10.36
N LEU A 96 2.53 -8.16 -9.14
CA LEU A 96 2.64 -9.11 -8.03
C LEU A 96 1.82 -10.37 -8.28
N THR A 97 0.64 -10.26 -8.90
CA THR A 97 -0.16 -11.42 -9.30
C THR A 97 0.55 -12.25 -10.36
N GLY A 98 1.20 -11.62 -11.34
CA GLY A 98 2.05 -12.29 -12.32
C GLY A 98 3.26 -12.98 -11.67
N GLY A 99 3.94 -12.29 -10.75
CA GLY A 99 5.05 -12.84 -9.98
C GLY A 99 4.63 -14.03 -9.12
N ALA A 100 3.45 -13.98 -8.51
CA ALA A 100 2.88 -15.08 -7.75
C ALA A 100 2.66 -16.33 -8.61
N ARG A 101 2.12 -16.17 -9.82
CA ARG A 101 1.92 -17.28 -10.77
C ARG A 101 3.23 -17.98 -11.10
N ARG A 102 4.27 -17.19 -11.40
CA ARG A 102 5.61 -17.72 -11.71
C ARG A 102 6.21 -18.48 -10.53
N LEU A 103 6.14 -17.92 -9.32
CA LEU A 103 6.60 -18.62 -8.10
C LEU A 103 5.85 -19.94 -7.85
N SER A 104 4.57 -20.03 -8.22
CA SER A 104 3.79 -21.26 -8.10
C SER A 104 4.12 -22.30 -9.18
N GLU A 105 4.60 -21.89 -10.35
CA GLU A 105 5.04 -22.80 -11.42
C GLU A 105 6.41 -23.41 -11.11
N ASP A 106 7.25 -22.68 -10.38
CA ASP A 106 8.62 -23.09 -10.01
C ASP A 106 8.68 -23.97 -8.72
N ALA A 107 7.53 -24.23 -8.06
CA ALA A 107 7.42 -24.93 -6.77
C ALA A 107 6.96 -26.39 -6.90
#